data_AF-A0A921ZJU3-F1
#
_entry.id   AF-A0A921ZJU3-F1
#
_cell.length_a   1.000
_cell.length_b   1.000
_cell.length_c   1.000
_cell.angle_alpha   90.00
_cell.angle_beta   90.00
_cell.angle_gamma   90.00
#
_symmetry.space_group_name_H-M   'P 1'
#
loop_
_entity.id
_entity.type
_entity.pdbx_description
1 polymer ?
#
loop_
_entity_poly.entity_id
_entity_poly.type
_entity_poly.pdbx_seq_one_letter_code
_entity_poly.pdbx_strand_id
1 'polypeptide(L)'
;MRKIDVLNLSIGGPDFMDHPFVDKVWELSANKVIMVSAIGNDGPLYGTLNNPADQMDVIGVGGIGFDDRIAKFSSRGMTTWELPHFLRQYEPQASLSPSYIDLTECQYMWPYCTQPLYHSAQPTIANVTVINGLGVSGRVREVTWHPHLPHGVLLSVSAEYSEVLWPWSGWLALSFTVKEEGADFDGVIEGHVNMTVESYGDNGDRILKNATLTLPIRARVIPVPVRSRRLLWDQFHSLRYPGGYFPRDDLRAKHDPLDWHADHVHTNFRDMYRRLREHGFYLEVMGSPLTCINTSLYGALLLVDPEDEYFPEEMATLKKSVDAGLSLIVFADWYNASLLRYVKFYDENTRQWWIPETGGANVPALNDLLSMYQVINM
;
A
#
# COMPACT_ATOMS: atom_id res chain seq x y z
N MET A 1 40.35 -44.19 6.72
CA MET A 1 39.30 -43.83 5.74
C MET A 1 39.36 -42.33 5.50
N ARG A 2 39.07 -41.85 4.28
CA ARG A 2 39.00 -40.40 4.00
C ARG A 2 37.75 -39.82 4.65
N LYS A 3 37.91 -38.73 5.39
CA LYS A 3 36.79 -37.99 6.00
C LYS A 3 36.04 -37.25 4.88
N ILE A 4 34.72 -37.34 4.88
CA ILE A 4 33.85 -36.58 4.00
C ILE A 4 33.40 -35.36 4.79
N ASP A 5 33.62 -34.16 4.26
CA ASP A 5 33.21 -32.91 4.92
C ASP A 5 31.93 -32.30 4.30
N VAL A 6 31.63 -32.61 3.04
CA VAL A 6 30.43 -32.15 2.33
C VAL A 6 29.82 -33.30 1.52
N LEU A 7 28.50 -33.43 1.56
CA LEU A 7 27.73 -34.35 0.74
C LEU A 7 26.65 -33.58 -0.03
N ASN A 8 26.64 -33.74 -1.35
CA ASN A 8 25.65 -33.13 -2.24
C ASN A 8 24.62 -34.18 -2.69
N LEU A 9 23.34 -33.85 -2.56
CA LEU A 9 22.21 -34.65 -3.02
C LEU A 9 21.41 -33.86 -4.07
N SER A 10 21.59 -34.22 -5.34
CA SER A 10 20.79 -33.67 -6.43
C SER A 10 19.55 -34.53 -6.70
N ILE A 11 18.92 -34.99 -5.62
CA ILE A 11 17.72 -35.82 -5.61
C ILE A 11 16.98 -35.55 -4.30
N GLY A 12 15.66 -35.69 -4.32
CA GLY A 12 14.84 -35.61 -3.13
C GLY A 12 13.52 -36.35 -3.28
N GLY A 13 12.93 -36.72 -2.16
CA GLY A 13 11.57 -37.23 -2.05
C GLY A 13 10.55 -36.10 -1.88
N PRO A 14 9.26 -36.40 -2.03
CA PRO A 14 8.19 -35.39 -1.99
C PRO A 14 7.96 -34.80 -0.58
N ASP A 15 8.39 -35.50 0.47
CA ASP A 15 8.17 -35.10 1.87
C ASP A 15 9.20 -35.77 2.80
N PHE A 16 9.11 -35.44 4.09
CA PHE A 16 9.95 -35.97 5.16
C PHE A 16 9.50 -37.32 5.74
N MET A 17 8.54 -38.01 5.11
CA MET A 17 7.98 -39.26 5.65
C MET A 17 8.90 -40.48 5.39
N ASP A 18 9.93 -40.34 4.54
CA ASP A 18 10.97 -41.36 4.36
C ASP A 18 11.96 -41.33 5.54
N HIS A 19 11.52 -41.89 6.68
CA HIS A 19 12.31 -41.92 7.91
C HIS A 19 13.72 -42.50 7.75
N PRO A 20 13.94 -43.63 7.05
CA PRO A 20 15.30 -44.14 6.82
C PRO A 20 16.22 -43.14 6.12
N PHE A 21 15.70 -42.39 5.14
CA PHE A 21 16.47 -41.40 4.41
C PHE A 21 16.76 -40.16 5.28
N VAL A 22 15.74 -39.65 5.97
CA VAL A 22 15.83 -38.56 6.95
C VAL A 22 16.85 -38.87 8.05
N ASP A 23 16.74 -40.04 8.67
CA ASP A 23 17.59 -40.44 9.80
C ASP A 23 19.06 -40.51 9.36
N LYS A 24 19.30 -40.93 8.11
CA LYS A 24 20.65 -40.95 7.55
C LYS A 24 21.20 -39.54 7.33
N VAL A 25 20.37 -38.60 6.87
CA VAL A 25 20.77 -37.19 6.74
C VAL A 25 21.12 -36.60 8.10
N TRP A 26 20.30 -36.83 9.13
CA TRP A 26 20.60 -36.40 10.50
C TRP A 26 21.87 -37.04 11.07
N GLU A 27 22.10 -38.33 10.83
CA GLU A 27 23.34 -38.98 11.26
C GLU A 27 24.56 -38.31 10.62
N LEU A 28 24.49 -37.96 9.34
CA LEU A 28 25.58 -37.31 8.61
C LEU A 28 25.82 -35.88 9.12
N SER A 29 24.76 -35.09 9.30
CA SER A 29 24.87 -33.72 9.81
C SER A 29 25.38 -33.69 11.27
N ALA A 30 24.91 -34.61 12.13
CA ALA A 30 25.39 -34.77 13.50
C ALA A 30 26.89 -35.15 13.55
N ASN A 31 27.38 -35.86 12.54
CA ASN A 31 28.80 -36.16 12.34
C ASN A 31 29.59 -35.03 11.64
N LYS A 32 29.02 -33.82 11.58
CA LYS A 32 29.63 -32.60 11.02
C LYS A 32 29.91 -32.68 9.52
N VAL A 33 29.11 -33.45 8.78
CA VAL A 33 29.09 -33.42 7.31
C VAL A 33 28.11 -32.32 6.89
N ILE A 34 28.54 -31.39 6.04
CA ILE A 34 27.67 -30.37 5.48
C ILE A 34 26.80 -31.03 4.40
N MET A 35 25.50 -31.00 4.60
CA MET A 35 24.52 -31.52 3.67
C MET A 35 24.04 -30.40 2.74
N VAL A 36 24.15 -30.61 1.43
CA VAL A 36 23.65 -29.70 0.40
C VAL A 36 22.69 -30.49 -0.48
N SER A 37 21.50 -29.95 -0.74
CA SER A 37 20.49 -30.66 -1.53
C SER A 37 19.72 -29.73 -2.46
N ALA A 38 19.36 -30.23 -3.64
CA ALA A 38 18.48 -29.51 -4.56
C ALA A 38 17.05 -29.44 -4.01
N ILE A 39 16.41 -28.26 -4.07
CA ILE A 39 15.05 -28.05 -3.50
C ILE A 39 13.93 -28.68 -4.33
N GLY A 40 14.22 -29.15 -5.54
CA GLY A 40 13.24 -29.73 -6.45
C GLY A 40 12.94 -28.85 -7.67
N ASN A 41 12.27 -29.47 -8.64
CA ASN A 41 11.94 -28.88 -9.93
C ASN A 41 10.42 -28.77 -10.16
N ASP A 42 9.64 -28.76 -9.07
CA ASP A 42 8.17 -28.82 -9.08
C ASP A 42 7.52 -27.44 -8.89
N GLY A 43 8.31 -26.36 -8.98
CA GLY A 43 7.81 -24.98 -9.02
C GLY A 43 6.93 -24.69 -10.24
N PRO A 44 6.21 -23.55 -10.26
CA PRO A 44 6.38 -22.38 -9.40
C PRO A 44 5.40 -22.32 -8.22
N LEU A 45 4.60 -23.37 -7.98
CA LEU A 45 3.62 -23.39 -6.90
C LEU A 45 4.32 -23.43 -5.52
N TYR A 46 3.72 -22.77 -4.53
CA TYR A 46 4.17 -22.86 -3.14
C TYR A 46 3.86 -24.24 -2.54
N GLY A 47 4.73 -24.72 -1.66
CA GLY A 47 4.59 -26.03 -1.01
C GLY A 47 5.17 -27.19 -1.84
N THR A 48 6.18 -26.91 -2.68
CA THR A 48 6.77 -27.87 -3.62
C THR A 48 8.21 -28.28 -3.26
N LEU A 49 8.68 -27.94 -2.06
CA LEU A 49 10.03 -28.27 -1.61
C LEU A 49 10.17 -29.78 -1.38
N ASN A 50 11.25 -30.36 -1.90
CA ASN A 50 11.57 -31.77 -1.72
C ASN A 50 12.49 -32.01 -0.52
N ASN A 51 12.33 -33.17 0.12
CA ASN A 51 13.22 -33.65 1.18
C ASN A 51 14.48 -34.31 0.57
N PRO A 52 15.71 -34.03 1.02
CA PRO A 52 16.08 -33.44 2.32
C PRO A 52 16.38 -31.94 2.25
N ALA A 53 16.15 -31.28 1.13
CA ALA A 53 16.44 -29.86 0.97
C ALA A 53 15.54 -28.95 1.82
N ASP A 54 14.38 -29.45 2.25
CA ASP A 54 13.47 -28.78 3.18
C ASP A 54 13.77 -29.06 4.65
N GLN A 55 14.79 -29.87 4.95
CA GLN A 55 15.17 -30.26 6.29
C GLN A 55 16.04 -29.17 6.96
N MET A 56 15.82 -28.91 8.24
CA MET A 56 16.40 -27.77 8.97
C MET A 56 17.94 -27.75 9.03
N ASP A 57 18.59 -28.90 8.92
CA ASP A 57 20.05 -29.08 8.97
C ASP A 57 20.70 -29.24 7.58
N VAL A 58 19.96 -28.95 6.51
CA VAL A 58 20.41 -29.09 5.12
C VAL A 58 20.37 -27.74 4.40
N ILE A 59 21.40 -27.48 3.58
CA ILE A 59 21.41 -26.31 2.70
C ILE A 59 20.62 -26.66 1.43
N GLY A 60 19.39 -26.17 1.35
CA GLY A 60 18.55 -26.25 0.16
C GLY A 60 19.01 -25.28 -0.95
N VAL A 61 19.25 -25.80 -2.15
CA VAL A 61 19.71 -25.02 -3.31
C VAL A 61 18.60 -24.91 -4.36
N GLY A 62 18.18 -23.68 -4.64
CA GLY A 62 17.23 -23.32 -5.69
C GLY A 62 17.89 -23.03 -7.04
N GLY A 63 17.09 -23.09 -8.10
CA GLY A 63 17.51 -22.77 -9.46
C GLY A 63 17.22 -21.30 -9.82
N ILE A 64 18.18 -20.66 -10.48
CA ILE A 64 18.02 -19.35 -11.12
C ILE A 64 18.23 -19.44 -12.63
N GLY A 65 17.61 -18.54 -13.38
CA GLY A 65 17.84 -18.35 -14.81
C GLY A 65 19.09 -17.49 -15.08
N PHE A 66 19.43 -17.33 -16.36
CA PHE A 66 20.53 -16.46 -16.80
C PHE A 66 20.25 -14.95 -16.60
N ASP A 67 19.01 -14.61 -16.25
CA ASP A 67 18.55 -13.25 -15.96
C ASP A 67 18.60 -12.92 -14.45
N ASP A 68 19.30 -13.74 -13.66
CA ASP A 68 19.37 -13.65 -12.19
C ASP A 68 17.99 -13.71 -11.49
N ARG A 69 16.98 -14.25 -12.16
CA ARG A 69 15.64 -14.49 -11.58
C ARG A 69 15.48 -15.95 -11.18
N ILE A 70 14.65 -16.21 -10.17
CA ILE A 70 14.30 -17.58 -9.77
C ILE A 70 13.68 -18.32 -10.96
N ALA A 71 14.25 -19.48 -11.30
CA ALA A 71 13.77 -20.29 -12.42
C ALA A 71 12.33 -20.75 -12.16
N LYS A 72 11.50 -20.83 -13.22
CA LYS A 72 10.09 -21.24 -13.09
C LYS A 72 9.92 -22.61 -12.46
N PHE A 73 10.81 -23.56 -12.79
CA PHE A 73 10.80 -24.92 -12.24
C PHE A 73 11.28 -24.98 -10.78
N SER A 74 12.03 -24.00 -10.30
CA SER A 74 12.61 -24.07 -8.95
C SER A 74 11.48 -24.13 -7.92
N SER A 75 11.46 -25.20 -7.12
CA SER A 75 10.47 -25.39 -6.06
C SER A 75 10.45 -24.21 -5.08
N ARG A 76 9.30 -24.00 -4.43
CA ARG A 76 9.02 -22.85 -3.55
C ARG A 76 8.17 -23.24 -2.36
N GLY A 77 8.26 -22.48 -1.29
CA GLY A 77 7.40 -22.63 -0.13
C GLY A 77 8.15 -22.59 1.18
N MET A 78 7.43 -22.92 2.24
CA MET A 78 7.96 -23.15 3.57
C MET A 78 8.31 -24.63 3.74
N THR A 79 9.23 -24.94 4.64
CA THR A 79 9.53 -26.30 5.05
C THR A 79 8.28 -26.92 5.70
N THR A 80 7.97 -28.17 5.37
CA THR A 80 6.78 -28.83 5.94
C THR A 80 7.02 -29.46 7.31
N TRP A 81 8.28 -29.50 7.75
CA TRP A 81 8.74 -30.06 9.03
C TRP A 81 8.10 -29.44 10.27
N GLU A 82 7.92 -28.13 10.27
CA GLU A 82 7.34 -27.42 11.41
C GLU A 82 5.82 -27.41 11.39
N LEU A 83 5.19 -27.74 10.25
CA LEU A 83 3.73 -27.66 10.08
C LEU A 83 2.98 -28.54 11.08
N PRO A 84 3.33 -29.82 11.33
CA PRO A 84 2.61 -30.62 12.33
C PRO A 84 2.73 -30.05 13.75
N HIS A 85 3.87 -29.46 14.10
CA HIS A 85 4.07 -28.85 15.42
C HIS A 85 3.27 -27.55 15.55
N PHE A 86 3.38 -26.69 14.54
CA PHE A 86 2.66 -25.43 14.45
C PHE A 86 1.14 -25.66 14.45
N LEU A 87 0.62 -26.53 13.58
CA LEU A 87 -0.81 -26.82 13.47
C LEU A 87 -1.38 -27.49 14.73
N ARG A 88 -0.56 -28.25 15.50
CA ARG A 88 -1.00 -28.81 16.79
C ARG A 88 -1.11 -27.76 17.89
N GLN A 89 -0.31 -26.69 17.82
CA GLN A 89 -0.31 -25.60 18.80
C GLN A 89 -1.19 -24.42 18.37
N TYR A 90 -1.52 -24.33 17.08
CA TYR A 90 -2.26 -23.23 16.52
C TYR A 90 -3.72 -23.28 17.00
N GLU A 91 -4.08 -22.31 17.84
CA GLU A 91 -5.47 -22.01 18.13
C GLU A 91 -5.99 -21.01 17.09
N PRO A 92 -7.10 -21.33 16.39
CA PRO A 92 -7.75 -20.40 15.48
C PRO A 92 -8.02 -19.05 16.16
N GLN A 93 -7.49 -17.98 15.59
CA GLN A 93 -7.62 -16.62 16.13
C GLN A 93 -7.87 -15.60 15.01
N ALA A 94 -8.56 -14.51 15.35
CA ALA A 94 -8.62 -13.35 14.47
C ALA A 94 -7.34 -12.52 14.64
N SER A 95 -6.94 -11.78 13.61
CA SER A 95 -5.74 -10.94 13.63
C SER A 95 -5.89 -9.72 12.73
N LEU A 96 -5.02 -8.74 12.94
CA LEU A 96 -4.96 -7.49 12.17
C LEU A 96 -3.64 -7.42 11.41
N SER A 97 -3.69 -6.96 10.17
CA SER A 97 -2.52 -6.71 9.33
C SER A 97 -2.59 -5.31 8.73
N PRO A 98 -1.69 -4.38 9.11
CA PRO A 98 -0.64 -4.56 10.12
C PRO A 98 -1.21 -4.74 11.53
N SER A 99 -0.40 -5.30 12.44
CA SER A 99 -0.80 -5.52 13.85
C SER A 99 -0.69 -4.26 14.72
N TYR A 100 -0.15 -3.16 14.17
CA TYR A 100 -0.06 -1.85 14.80
C TYR A 100 0.03 -0.76 13.73
N ILE A 101 -0.21 0.48 14.12
CA ILE A 101 0.01 1.66 13.29
C ILE A 101 0.94 2.63 14.01
N ASP A 102 2.19 2.72 13.58
CA ASP A 102 3.13 3.74 14.07
C ASP A 102 3.48 4.72 12.94
N LEU A 103 2.77 5.86 12.90
CA LEU A 103 3.02 6.93 11.94
C LEU A 103 4.35 7.67 12.21
N THR A 104 5.23 7.14 13.07
CA THR A 104 6.61 7.61 13.22
C THR A 104 7.63 6.61 12.65
N GLU A 105 7.20 5.42 12.24
CA GLU A 105 8.06 4.37 11.72
C GLU A 105 8.16 4.40 10.19
N CYS A 106 9.28 4.91 9.66
CA CYS A 106 9.44 5.07 8.21
C CYS A 106 9.74 3.81 7.41
N GLN A 107 10.14 2.72 8.05
CA GLN A 107 10.39 1.47 7.32
C GLN A 107 9.09 0.90 6.73
N TYR A 108 7.96 1.12 7.41
CA TYR A 108 6.68 0.52 7.04
C TYR A 108 5.57 1.55 6.76
N MET A 109 5.56 2.70 7.45
CA MET A 109 4.48 3.70 7.37
C MET A 109 4.84 4.90 6.49
N TRP A 110 5.77 4.73 5.54
CA TRP A 110 5.95 5.75 4.49
C TRP A 110 4.68 5.79 3.60
N PRO A 111 4.14 6.98 3.27
CA PRO A 111 4.69 8.33 3.44
C PRO A 111 4.27 9.04 4.76
N TYR A 112 3.36 8.47 5.54
CA TYR A 112 2.84 9.12 6.75
C TYR A 112 3.92 9.45 7.78
N CYS A 113 4.96 8.61 7.87
CA CYS A 113 6.08 8.85 8.77
C CYS A 113 6.86 10.15 8.53
N THR A 114 6.84 10.67 7.29
CA THR A 114 7.62 11.86 6.91
C THR A 114 6.87 13.18 7.14
N GLN A 115 5.60 13.13 7.52
CA GLN A 115 4.79 14.29 7.80
C GLN A 115 3.98 14.10 9.09
N PRO A 116 4.34 14.82 10.18
CA PRO A 116 3.55 14.83 11.40
C PRO A 116 2.13 15.36 11.17
N LEU A 117 1.21 14.93 12.03
CA LEU A 117 -0.17 15.43 12.04
C LEU A 117 -0.22 16.81 12.71
N TYR A 118 -1.20 17.62 12.32
CA TYR A 118 -1.49 18.91 12.95
C TYR A 118 -2.97 19.27 12.76
N HIS A 119 -3.47 20.19 13.57
CA HIS A 119 -4.85 20.64 13.47
C HIS A 119 -5.13 21.33 12.13
N SER A 120 -6.34 21.17 11.57
CA SER A 120 -6.77 21.65 10.25
C SER A 120 -6.08 21.01 9.03
N ALA A 121 -5.24 19.99 9.21
CA ALA A 121 -4.75 19.17 8.11
C ALA A 121 -5.87 18.27 7.55
N GLN A 122 -5.77 17.90 6.27
CA GLN A 122 -6.53 16.82 5.68
C GLN A 122 -6.35 15.52 6.50
N PRO A 123 -7.41 14.71 6.68
CA PRO A 123 -7.32 13.49 7.44
C PRO A 123 -6.29 12.52 6.86
N THR A 124 -5.48 11.92 7.73
CA THR A 124 -4.61 10.80 7.34
C THR A 124 -5.41 9.52 7.45
N ILE A 125 -5.44 8.70 6.40
CA ILE A 125 -6.19 7.45 6.36
C ILE A 125 -5.21 6.26 6.36
N ALA A 126 -5.46 5.24 7.17
CA ALA A 126 -4.73 3.98 7.11
C ALA A 126 -5.71 2.80 7.09
N ASN A 127 -5.46 1.85 6.19
CA ASN A 127 -6.25 0.65 6.06
C ASN A 127 -5.57 -0.52 6.77
N VAL A 128 -6.39 -1.33 7.43
CA VAL A 128 -6.00 -2.53 8.16
C VAL A 128 -6.84 -3.69 7.63
N THR A 129 -6.16 -4.76 7.22
CA THR A 129 -6.82 -6.01 6.87
C THR A 129 -7.18 -6.75 8.15
N VAL A 130 -8.43 -7.15 8.24
CA VAL A 130 -8.95 -7.96 9.34
C VAL A 130 -8.97 -9.40 8.86
N ILE A 131 -8.22 -10.28 9.50
CA ILE A 131 -8.12 -11.69 9.15
C ILE A 131 -8.91 -12.48 10.19
N ASN A 132 -9.96 -13.16 9.74
CA ASN A 132 -10.78 -14.03 10.55
C ASN A 132 -10.29 -15.49 10.46
N GLY A 133 -9.37 -15.86 11.34
CA GLY A 133 -8.95 -17.26 11.47
C GLY A 133 -9.93 -18.14 12.24
N LEU A 134 -11.02 -17.60 12.81
CA LEU A 134 -11.97 -18.36 13.63
C LEU A 134 -12.93 -19.24 12.82
N GLY A 135 -13.18 -18.88 11.54
CA GLY A 135 -14.09 -19.57 10.64
C GLY A 135 -14.25 -18.84 9.30
N VAL A 136 -14.95 -19.46 8.34
CA VAL A 136 -15.13 -18.90 6.97
C VAL A 136 -15.83 -17.55 6.96
N SER A 137 -16.76 -17.34 7.88
CA SER A 137 -17.51 -16.09 8.02
C SER A 137 -17.48 -15.57 9.45
N GLY A 138 -17.33 -14.26 9.59
CA GLY A 138 -17.42 -13.56 10.86
C GLY A 138 -18.18 -12.25 10.73
N ARG A 139 -18.48 -11.63 11.87
CA ARG A 139 -19.08 -10.31 11.96
C ARG A 139 -18.28 -9.43 12.90
N VAL A 140 -18.15 -8.16 12.52
CA VAL A 140 -17.57 -7.13 13.39
C VAL A 140 -18.68 -6.56 14.25
N ARG A 141 -18.56 -6.73 15.56
CA ARG A 141 -19.59 -6.29 16.51
C ARG A 141 -19.42 -4.84 16.92
N GLU A 142 -18.18 -4.46 17.21
CA GLU A 142 -17.85 -3.13 17.70
C GLU A 142 -16.39 -2.79 17.36
N VAL A 143 -16.16 -1.49 17.13
CA VAL A 143 -14.83 -0.89 16.98
C VAL A 143 -14.80 0.37 17.82
N THR A 144 -13.84 0.47 18.74
CA THR A 144 -13.77 1.55 19.73
C THR A 144 -12.36 2.11 19.85
N TRP A 145 -12.24 3.44 19.86
CA TRP A 145 -10.98 4.16 20.07
C TRP A 145 -10.74 4.42 21.55
N HIS A 146 -9.54 4.08 22.04
CA HIS A 146 -9.10 4.27 23.41
C HIS A 146 -7.84 5.15 23.46
N PRO A 147 -7.99 6.46 23.68
CA PRO A 147 -6.85 7.38 23.79
C PRO A 147 -6.05 7.11 25.08
N HIS A 148 -4.71 7.09 24.99
CA HIS A 148 -3.86 7.01 26.19
C HIS A 148 -3.63 8.38 26.82
N LEU A 149 -3.96 8.53 28.10
CA LEU A 149 -3.83 9.79 28.80
C LEU A 149 -2.36 10.15 29.11
N PRO A 150 -2.02 11.45 29.18
CA PRO A 150 -2.92 12.61 29.13
C PRO A 150 -3.18 13.15 27.71
N HIS A 151 -2.34 12.86 26.73
CA HIS A 151 -2.36 13.54 25.41
C HIS A 151 -3.15 12.79 24.32
N GLY A 152 -3.48 11.51 24.52
CA GLY A 152 -4.31 10.68 23.63
C GLY A 152 -5.59 11.35 23.16
N VAL A 153 -6.20 12.15 24.04
CA VAL A 153 -7.48 12.82 23.78
C VAL A 153 -7.43 13.89 22.70
N LEU A 154 -6.24 14.38 22.34
CA LEU A 154 -6.02 15.39 21.31
C LEU A 154 -6.11 14.79 19.89
N LEU A 155 -5.95 13.46 19.77
CA LEU A 155 -6.12 12.73 18.51
C LEU A 155 -7.57 12.22 18.40
N SER A 156 -8.22 12.57 17.30
CA SER A 156 -9.51 12.04 16.89
C SER A 156 -9.28 10.92 15.87
N VAL A 157 -9.81 9.74 16.19
CA VAL A 157 -9.73 8.55 15.34
C VAL A 157 -11.15 8.10 15.03
N SER A 158 -11.51 8.12 13.75
CA SER A 158 -12.76 7.54 13.26
C SER A 158 -12.48 6.26 12.49
N ALA A 159 -13.42 5.31 12.54
CA ALA A 159 -13.29 4.01 11.92
C ALA A 159 -14.47 3.73 10.99
N GLU A 160 -14.16 3.23 9.80
CA GLU A 160 -15.12 2.56 8.90
C GLU A 160 -14.64 1.12 8.69
N TYR A 161 -15.55 0.16 8.57
CA TYR A 161 -15.17 -1.24 8.49
C TYR A 161 -16.23 -2.09 7.79
N SER A 162 -15.81 -3.25 7.30
CA SER A 162 -16.72 -4.29 6.81
C SER A 162 -17.46 -4.95 7.97
N GLU A 163 -18.78 -4.82 8.05
CA GLU A 163 -19.59 -5.50 9.08
C GLU A 163 -19.50 -7.04 9.01
N VAL A 164 -19.34 -7.57 7.80
CA VAL A 164 -19.24 -9.01 7.52
C VAL A 164 -17.84 -9.31 7.00
N LEU A 165 -17.18 -10.28 7.63
CA LEU A 165 -15.89 -10.82 7.20
C LEU A 165 -16.15 -12.06 6.36
N TRP A 166 -15.91 -11.99 5.05
CA TRP A 166 -16.09 -13.11 4.14
C TRP A 166 -15.36 -12.92 2.80
N PRO A 167 -14.66 -13.95 2.29
CA PRO A 167 -14.27 -15.18 2.99
C PRO A 167 -13.03 -14.93 3.85
N TRP A 168 -13.07 -15.36 5.12
CA TRP A 168 -11.98 -15.26 6.12
C TRP A 168 -11.36 -13.88 6.37
N SER A 169 -11.86 -12.81 5.75
CA SER A 169 -11.22 -11.50 5.84
C SER A 169 -12.21 -10.36 5.61
N GLY A 170 -11.79 -9.17 5.99
CA GLY A 170 -12.46 -7.90 5.75
C GLY A 170 -11.49 -6.74 5.94
N TRP A 171 -12.03 -5.54 6.07
CA TRP A 171 -11.23 -4.31 6.14
C TRP A 171 -11.70 -3.40 7.28
N LEU A 172 -10.74 -2.63 7.80
CA LEU A 172 -10.91 -1.56 8.76
C LEU A 172 -10.12 -0.36 8.25
N ALA A 173 -10.81 0.73 7.91
CA ALA A 173 -10.23 2.00 7.54
C ALA A 173 -10.27 2.95 8.74
N LEU A 174 -9.11 3.50 9.11
CA LEU A 174 -8.98 4.45 10.19
C LEU A 174 -8.62 5.82 9.63
N SER A 175 -9.28 6.86 10.12
CA SER A 175 -9.01 8.25 9.76
C SER A 175 -8.56 9.03 11.00
N PHE A 176 -7.42 9.70 10.88
CA PHE A 176 -6.73 10.41 11.95
C PHE A 176 -6.81 11.92 11.71
N THR A 177 -7.30 12.65 12.72
CA THR A 177 -7.34 14.12 12.73
C THR A 177 -6.95 14.66 14.11
N VAL A 178 -6.33 15.84 14.14
CA VAL A 178 -5.97 16.49 15.41
C VAL A 178 -7.07 17.49 15.78
N LYS A 179 -7.59 17.37 17.00
CA LYS A 179 -8.62 18.29 17.52
C LYS A 179 -8.07 19.70 17.73
N GLU A 180 -8.96 20.67 17.83
CA GLU A 180 -8.59 22.09 18.00
C GLU A 180 -7.75 22.31 19.27
N GLU A 181 -8.02 21.57 20.35
CA GLU A 181 -7.24 21.65 21.60
C GLU A 181 -5.78 21.20 21.43
N GLY A 182 -5.48 20.47 20.34
CA GLY A 182 -4.14 20.03 19.97
C GLY A 182 -3.42 20.96 18.98
N ALA A 183 -4.00 22.12 18.63
CA ALA A 183 -3.46 22.99 17.59
C ALA A 183 -2.04 23.51 17.87
N ASP A 184 -1.69 23.72 19.14
CA ASP A 184 -0.36 24.18 19.60
C ASP A 184 0.48 23.05 20.24
N PHE A 185 0.01 21.80 20.17
CA PHE A 185 0.69 20.67 20.80
C PHE A 185 1.89 20.22 19.97
N ASP A 186 3.01 19.92 20.65
CA ASP A 186 4.19 19.34 20.03
C ASP A 186 4.62 18.09 20.80
N GLY A 187 4.42 16.91 20.22
CA GLY A 187 4.70 15.67 20.92
C GLY A 187 4.16 14.43 20.22
N VAL A 188 4.38 13.27 20.85
CA VAL A 188 3.87 11.99 20.37
C VAL A 188 2.59 11.65 21.11
N ILE A 189 1.60 11.18 20.37
CA ILE A 189 0.33 10.72 20.88
C ILE A 189 0.22 9.22 20.67
N GLU A 190 -0.29 8.53 21.70
CA GLU A 190 -0.50 7.08 21.71
C GLU A 190 -1.95 6.75 22.08
N GLY A 191 -2.40 5.60 21.62
CA GLY A 191 -3.68 5.00 21.98
C GLY A 191 -3.85 3.67 21.27
N HIS A 192 -5.06 3.13 21.30
CA HIS A 192 -5.35 1.89 20.59
C HIS A 192 -6.81 1.81 20.15
N VAL A 193 -7.06 1.08 19.05
CA VAL A 193 -8.41 0.68 18.66
C VAL A 193 -8.65 -0.75 19.12
N ASN A 194 -9.77 -0.98 19.79
CA ASN A 194 -10.28 -2.32 20.07
C ASN A 194 -11.35 -2.70 19.05
N MET A 195 -11.25 -3.90 18.50
CA MET A 195 -12.17 -4.45 17.53
C MET A 195 -12.63 -5.84 17.98
N THR A 196 -13.94 -6.03 18.14
CA THR A 196 -14.49 -7.35 18.53
C THR A 196 -15.08 -8.06 17.31
N VAL A 197 -14.52 -9.22 16.99
CA VAL A 197 -14.97 -10.12 15.91
C VAL A 197 -15.71 -11.31 16.52
N GLU A 198 -16.89 -11.60 15.98
CA GLU A 198 -17.69 -12.77 16.33
C GLU A 198 -17.75 -13.72 15.14
N SER A 199 -17.44 -15.00 15.35
CA SER A 199 -17.45 -16.01 14.29
C SER A 199 -17.85 -17.37 14.84
N TYR A 200 -18.47 -18.20 14.00
CA TYR A 200 -18.81 -19.57 14.36
C TYR A 200 -17.63 -20.48 14.04
N GLY A 201 -17.24 -21.32 15.00
CA GLY A 201 -16.20 -22.32 14.75
C GLY A 201 -16.66 -23.39 13.76
N ASP A 202 -15.73 -23.87 12.93
CA ASP A 202 -15.99 -24.91 11.91
C ASP A 202 -16.11 -26.34 12.48
N ASN A 203 -15.96 -26.53 13.80
CA ASN A 203 -15.85 -27.85 14.45
C ASN A 203 -17.20 -28.57 14.69
N GLY A 204 -18.20 -28.40 13.82
CA GLY A 204 -19.50 -29.09 13.90
C GLY A 204 -20.43 -28.60 15.02
N ASP A 205 -19.90 -28.20 16.17
CA ASP A 205 -20.61 -27.45 17.20
C ASP A 205 -20.56 -25.96 16.82
N ARG A 206 -21.72 -25.37 16.52
CA ARG A 206 -21.92 -23.95 16.21
C ARG A 206 -21.67 -23.05 17.44
N ILE A 207 -20.53 -23.19 18.09
CA ILE A 207 -20.13 -22.36 19.22
C ILE A 207 -19.67 -21.03 18.66
N LEU A 208 -20.34 -19.96 19.09
CA LEU A 208 -19.95 -18.60 18.81
C LEU A 208 -18.64 -18.30 19.56
N LYS A 209 -17.60 -17.92 18.83
CA LYS A 209 -16.34 -17.44 19.37
C LYS A 209 -16.24 -15.94 19.17
N ASN A 210 -15.87 -15.25 20.25
CA ASN A 210 -15.63 -13.81 20.25
C ASN A 210 -14.13 -13.57 20.45
N ALA A 211 -13.52 -12.78 19.59
CA ALA A 211 -12.13 -12.35 19.70
C ALA A 211 -12.07 -10.83 19.68
N THR A 212 -11.52 -10.24 20.74
CA THR A 212 -11.23 -8.81 20.80
C THR A 212 -9.77 -8.59 20.42
N LEU A 213 -9.56 -7.83 19.36
CA LEU A 213 -8.28 -7.46 18.79
C LEU A 213 -7.94 -6.05 19.23
N THR A 214 -6.68 -5.83 19.59
CA THR A 214 -6.16 -4.51 19.95
C THR A 214 -5.15 -4.06 18.90
N LEU A 215 -5.38 -2.87 18.34
CA LEU A 215 -4.51 -2.23 17.37
C LEU A 215 -3.85 -0.99 18.02
N PRO A 216 -2.59 -1.07 18.45
CA PRO A 216 -1.85 0.09 18.95
C PRO A 216 -1.66 1.14 17.86
N ILE A 217 -1.83 2.41 18.20
CA ILE A 217 -1.67 3.56 17.31
C ILE A 217 -0.71 4.56 17.97
N ARG A 218 0.25 5.04 17.19
CA ARG A 218 1.20 6.08 17.58
C ARG A 218 1.38 7.09 16.46
N ALA A 219 1.35 8.38 16.79
CA ALA A 219 1.51 9.46 15.83
C ALA A 219 2.26 10.66 16.42
N ARG A 220 3.10 11.33 15.63
CA ARG A 220 3.68 12.63 15.98
C ARG A 220 2.68 13.73 15.62
N VAL A 221 2.40 14.61 16.57
CA VAL A 221 1.65 15.84 16.37
C VAL A 221 2.57 17.04 16.57
N ILE A 222 2.37 18.07 15.75
CA ILE A 222 3.09 19.34 15.81
C ILE A 222 2.11 20.52 15.80
N PRO A 223 2.57 21.73 16.19
CA PRO A 223 1.78 22.94 16.03
C PRO A 223 1.44 23.21 14.56
N VAL A 224 0.31 23.87 14.31
CA VAL A 224 -0.14 24.18 12.95
C VAL A 224 0.95 24.93 12.17
N PRO A 225 1.45 24.38 11.04
CA PRO A 225 2.45 25.06 10.24
C PRO A 225 1.95 26.39 9.70
N VAL A 226 2.87 27.34 9.53
CA VAL A 226 2.54 28.62 8.89
C VAL A 226 1.98 28.40 7.48
N ARG A 227 0.98 29.19 7.12
CA ARG A 227 0.26 29.09 5.83
C ARG A 227 1.18 28.97 4.62
N SER A 228 2.26 29.75 4.56
CA SER A 228 3.23 29.73 3.43
C SER A 228 4.00 28.43 3.27
N ARG A 229 3.97 27.54 4.27
CA ARG A 229 4.58 26.21 4.23
C ARG A 229 3.58 25.10 3.92
N ARG A 230 2.28 25.39 3.86
CA ARG A 230 1.24 24.41 3.55
C ARG A 230 0.91 24.47 2.06
N LEU A 231 1.11 23.35 1.37
CA LEU A 231 0.89 23.18 -0.06
C LEU A 231 -0.26 22.20 -0.26
N LEU A 232 -1.21 22.58 -1.11
CA LEU A 232 -2.29 21.71 -1.54
C LEU A 232 -1.91 21.07 -2.88
N TRP A 233 -1.95 19.75 -2.94
CA TRP A 233 -1.73 18.96 -4.14
C TRP A 233 -3.07 18.53 -4.72
N ASP A 234 -3.34 18.87 -5.97
CA ASP A 234 -4.53 18.38 -6.65
C ASP A 234 -4.35 16.93 -7.14
N GLN A 235 -5.05 16.00 -6.49
CA GLN A 235 -5.17 14.61 -6.95
C GLN A 235 -6.57 14.34 -7.53
N PHE A 236 -7.50 15.27 -7.36
CA PHE A 236 -8.90 15.06 -7.72
C PHE A 236 -9.07 15.01 -9.24
N HIS A 237 -8.33 15.87 -9.95
CA HIS A 237 -8.27 15.94 -11.41
C HIS A 237 -7.16 15.10 -12.02
N SER A 238 -6.46 14.30 -11.21
CA SER A 238 -5.50 13.32 -11.70
C SER A 238 -6.17 12.01 -12.08
N LEU A 239 -5.57 11.24 -12.98
CA LEU A 239 -6.09 9.95 -13.44
C LEU A 239 -6.39 8.97 -12.29
N ARG A 240 -7.65 8.49 -12.27
CA ARG A 240 -8.08 7.43 -11.36
C ARG A 240 -8.06 6.11 -12.09
N TYR A 241 -7.18 5.21 -11.67
CA TYR A 241 -7.21 3.84 -12.16
C TYR A 241 -8.31 3.01 -11.46
N PRO A 242 -9.09 2.18 -12.19
CA PRO A 242 -9.20 2.09 -13.66
C PRO A 242 -10.23 3.09 -14.21
N GLY A 243 -9.84 3.93 -15.16
CA GLY A 243 -10.71 4.98 -15.74
C GLY A 243 -10.82 4.96 -17.26
N GLY A 244 -9.73 4.65 -17.99
CA GLY A 244 -9.68 4.72 -19.46
C GLY A 244 -8.27 4.41 -20.02
N TYR A 245 -8.06 4.65 -21.32
CA TYR A 245 -6.74 4.54 -21.95
C TYR A 245 -5.98 5.87 -21.87
N PHE A 246 -4.85 5.88 -21.17
CA PHE A 246 -3.93 7.01 -21.15
C PHE A 246 -2.54 6.52 -21.55
N PRO A 247 -1.94 7.11 -22.61
CA PRO A 247 -0.62 6.73 -23.06
C PRO A 247 0.44 7.21 -22.07
N ARG A 248 1.52 6.46 -21.90
CA ARG A 248 2.68 6.94 -21.13
C ARG A 248 3.28 8.22 -21.70
N ASP A 249 3.90 9.01 -20.83
CA ASP A 249 4.70 10.19 -21.19
C ASP A 249 5.84 9.84 -22.16
N ASP A 250 6.54 8.71 -21.90
CA ASP A 250 7.57 8.21 -22.80
C ASP A 250 6.99 7.35 -23.94
N LEU A 251 6.61 8.02 -25.01
CA LEU A 251 6.10 7.42 -26.25
C LEU A 251 7.08 6.45 -26.96
N ARG A 252 8.34 6.34 -26.50
CA ARG A 252 9.31 5.35 -27.03
C ARG A 252 9.09 3.96 -26.44
N ALA A 253 8.42 3.86 -25.28
CA ALA A 253 8.15 2.60 -24.60
C ALA A 253 6.95 1.85 -25.23
N LYS A 254 7.21 1.06 -26.28
CA LYS A 254 6.16 0.39 -27.07
C LYS A 254 5.58 -0.89 -26.46
N HIS A 255 6.24 -1.46 -25.44
CA HIS A 255 5.87 -2.77 -24.90
C HIS A 255 4.81 -2.71 -23.80
N ASP A 256 4.58 -1.55 -23.20
CA ASP A 256 3.54 -1.30 -22.19
C ASP A 256 3.01 0.13 -22.39
N PRO A 257 1.95 0.31 -23.20
CA PRO A 257 1.49 1.63 -23.60
C PRO A 257 0.71 2.36 -22.51
N LEU A 258 0.31 1.67 -21.44
CA LEU A 258 -0.54 2.21 -20.39
C LEU A 258 0.31 2.85 -19.29
N ASP A 259 -0.17 3.97 -18.73
CA ASP A 259 0.33 4.48 -17.45
C ASP A 259 -0.39 3.77 -16.29
N TRP A 260 0.38 3.08 -15.44
CA TRP A 260 -0.14 2.27 -14.32
C TRP A 260 0.09 2.94 -12.97
N HIS A 261 0.75 4.10 -12.91
CA HIS A 261 1.23 4.68 -11.65
C HIS A 261 0.37 5.82 -11.08
N ALA A 262 -0.69 6.22 -11.81
CA ALA A 262 -1.81 7.05 -11.35
C ALA A 262 -1.41 8.40 -10.73
N ASP A 263 -0.33 8.99 -11.22
CA ASP A 263 0.13 10.37 -11.01
C ASP A 263 0.08 10.89 -9.57
N HIS A 264 0.28 9.98 -8.61
CA HIS A 264 0.22 10.31 -7.20
C HIS A 264 1.53 10.94 -6.74
N VAL A 265 1.42 11.91 -5.82
CA VAL A 265 2.58 12.58 -5.22
C VAL A 265 3.56 11.66 -4.47
N HIS A 266 3.13 10.43 -4.18
CA HIS A 266 3.90 9.41 -3.46
C HIS A 266 4.36 8.27 -4.40
N THR A 267 3.99 8.30 -5.69
CA THR A 267 4.44 7.34 -6.70
C THR A 267 5.29 8.08 -7.74
N ASN A 268 4.68 8.63 -8.79
CA ASN A 268 5.32 9.29 -9.93
C ASN A 268 6.16 10.48 -9.46
N PHE A 269 5.64 11.27 -8.52
CA PHE A 269 6.28 12.49 -8.04
C PHE A 269 6.97 12.34 -6.68
N ARG A 270 7.34 11.12 -6.30
CA ARG A 270 7.98 10.83 -5.00
C ARG A 270 9.22 11.70 -4.71
N ASP A 271 10.04 11.96 -5.72
CA ASP A 271 11.26 12.76 -5.54
C ASP A 271 10.95 14.25 -5.33
N MET A 272 9.89 14.77 -5.96
CA MET A 272 9.40 16.12 -5.68
C MET A 272 8.84 16.21 -4.26
N TYR A 273 8.03 15.24 -3.83
CA TYR A 273 7.54 15.16 -2.45
C TYR A 273 8.70 15.22 -1.45
N ARG A 274 9.73 14.38 -1.64
CA ARG A 274 10.91 14.35 -0.76
C ARG A 274 11.60 15.71 -0.67
N ARG A 275 11.88 16.35 -1.81
CA ARG A 275 12.52 17.69 -1.83
C ARG A 275 11.67 18.75 -1.13
N LEU A 276 10.36 18.75 -1.37
CA LEU A 276 9.45 19.70 -0.71
C LEU A 276 9.45 19.51 0.81
N ARG A 277 9.38 18.26 1.29
CA ARG A 277 9.49 17.93 2.72
C ARG A 277 10.84 18.33 3.31
N GLU A 278 11.95 18.06 2.63
CA GLU A 278 13.31 18.47 3.04
C GLU A 278 13.44 20.00 3.18
N HIS A 279 12.72 20.76 2.35
CA HIS A 279 12.66 22.22 2.43
C HIS A 279 11.61 22.77 3.41
N GLY A 280 10.94 21.90 4.18
CA GLY A 280 10.02 22.26 5.26
C GLY A 280 8.61 22.60 4.80
N PHE A 281 8.19 22.16 3.61
CA PHE A 281 6.81 22.30 3.13
C PHE A 281 5.97 21.09 3.51
N TYR A 282 4.74 21.31 3.96
CA TYR A 282 3.74 20.29 4.28
C TYR A 282 2.81 20.12 3.09
N LEU A 283 2.70 18.89 2.59
CA LEU A 283 1.91 18.57 1.41
C LEU A 283 0.62 17.87 1.84
N GLU A 284 -0.52 18.39 1.40
CA GLU A 284 -1.83 17.82 1.66
C GLU A 284 -2.48 17.45 0.32
N VAL A 285 -2.96 16.22 0.20
CA VAL A 285 -3.50 15.67 -1.05
C VAL A 285 -5.01 15.90 -1.10
N MET A 286 -5.46 16.67 -2.09
CA MET A 286 -6.86 16.95 -2.37
C MET A 286 -7.47 15.83 -3.21
N GLY A 287 -8.30 14.99 -2.59
CA GLY A 287 -9.08 13.94 -3.26
C GLY A 287 -10.55 14.32 -3.52
N SER A 288 -10.90 15.60 -3.41
CA SER A 288 -12.26 16.14 -3.59
C SER A 288 -12.20 17.44 -4.40
N PRO A 289 -13.33 17.93 -4.96
CA PRO A 289 -13.35 19.19 -5.70
C PRO A 289 -12.85 20.35 -4.85
N LEU A 290 -12.26 21.38 -5.47
CA LEU A 290 -11.71 22.55 -4.74
C LEU A 290 -12.79 23.27 -3.91
N THR A 291 -14.06 23.17 -4.32
CA THR A 291 -15.22 23.72 -3.61
C THR A 291 -15.42 23.11 -2.22
N CYS A 292 -14.90 21.91 -1.95
CA CYS A 292 -15.00 21.23 -0.66
C CYS A 292 -13.85 21.57 0.30
N ILE A 293 -12.85 22.35 -0.13
CA ILE A 293 -11.64 22.63 0.65
C ILE A 293 -11.58 24.09 1.06
N ASN A 294 -11.18 24.32 2.31
CA ASN A 294 -10.86 25.67 2.78
C ASN A 294 -9.46 26.08 2.30
N THR A 295 -9.39 26.70 1.12
CA THR A 295 -8.15 27.17 0.47
C THR A 295 -7.40 28.25 1.26
N SER A 296 -8.05 28.94 2.20
CA SER A 296 -7.40 29.99 3.02
C SER A 296 -6.29 29.44 3.92
N LEU A 297 -6.29 28.15 4.21
CA LEU A 297 -5.29 27.46 5.02
C LEU A 297 -3.94 27.26 4.30
N TYR A 298 -3.91 27.39 2.98
CA TYR A 298 -2.77 27.03 2.14
C TYR A 298 -2.08 28.24 1.53
N GLY A 299 -0.76 28.13 1.36
CA GLY A 299 0.06 29.13 0.68
C GLY A 299 0.03 28.98 -0.84
N ALA A 300 -0.03 27.74 -1.33
CA ALA A 300 -0.11 27.45 -2.75
C ALA A 300 -0.94 26.19 -3.05
N LEU A 301 -1.56 26.18 -4.24
CA LEU A 301 -2.16 25.02 -4.90
C LEU A 301 -1.25 24.59 -6.06
N LEU A 302 -0.94 23.30 -6.11
CA LEU A 302 -0.17 22.66 -7.17
C LEU A 302 -1.13 21.84 -8.04
N LEU A 303 -1.25 22.23 -9.31
CA LEU A 303 -1.88 21.44 -10.36
C LEU A 303 -0.75 20.73 -11.11
N VAL A 304 -0.61 19.42 -10.93
CA VAL A 304 0.48 18.65 -11.53
C VAL A 304 -0.12 17.55 -12.37
N ASP A 305 0.13 17.65 -13.67
CA ASP A 305 -0.37 16.72 -14.68
C ASP A 305 -1.88 16.45 -14.57
N PRO A 306 -2.74 17.48 -14.66
CA PRO A 306 -4.18 17.25 -14.57
C PRO A 306 -4.74 16.74 -15.90
N GLU A 307 -5.54 15.69 -15.84
CA GLU A 307 -6.17 15.05 -17.00
C GLU A 307 -7.69 15.24 -17.06
N ASP A 308 -8.31 15.75 -16.00
CA ASP A 308 -9.75 16.02 -15.93
C ASP A 308 -10.14 17.49 -16.21
N GLU A 309 -11.42 17.73 -16.47
CA GLU A 309 -11.99 19.07 -16.72
C GLU A 309 -12.35 19.80 -15.42
N TYR A 310 -12.34 21.14 -15.47
CA TYR A 310 -12.69 22.01 -14.35
C TYR A 310 -14.11 22.57 -14.51
N PHE A 311 -14.98 22.32 -13.54
CA PHE A 311 -16.35 22.86 -13.55
C PHE A 311 -16.38 24.37 -13.27
N PRO A 312 -17.36 25.12 -13.82
CA PRO A 312 -17.45 26.57 -13.65
C PRO A 312 -17.46 27.06 -12.18
N GLU A 313 -18.11 26.33 -11.28
CA GLU A 313 -18.14 26.62 -9.85
C GLU A 313 -16.76 26.50 -9.21
N GLU A 314 -15.98 25.53 -9.69
CA GLU A 314 -14.62 25.30 -9.23
C GLU A 314 -13.68 26.41 -9.74
N MET A 315 -13.78 26.75 -11.02
CA MET A 315 -13.04 27.86 -11.62
C MET A 315 -13.31 29.17 -10.87
N ALA A 316 -14.58 29.46 -10.54
CA ALA A 316 -14.94 30.64 -9.76
C ALA A 316 -14.34 30.62 -8.34
N THR A 317 -14.32 29.45 -7.70
CA THR A 317 -13.72 29.24 -6.38
C THR A 317 -12.21 29.42 -6.41
N LEU A 318 -11.55 28.90 -7.45
CA LEU A 318 -10.12 29.08 -7.67
C LEU A 318 -9.79 30.57 -7.87
N LYS A 319 -10.54 31.28 -8.72
CA LYS A 319 -10.34 32.73 -8.95
C LYS A 319 -10.33 33.50 -7.64
N LYS A 320 -11.37 33.27 -6.84
CA LYS A 320 -11.56 33.92 -5.55
C LYS A 320 -10.41 33.59 -4.58
N SER A 321 -9.94 32.35 -4.59
CA SER A 321 -8.85 31.90 -3.73
C SER A 321 -7.52 32.53 -4.11
N VAL A 322 -7.23 32.62 -5.41
CA VAL A 322 -6.02 33.28 -5.93
C VAL A 322 -6.06 34.79 -5.65
N ASP A 323 -7.21 35.43 -5.85
CA ASP A 323 -7.40 36.85 -5.51
C ASP A 323 -7.24 37.11 -4.00
N ALA A 324 -7.56 36.12 -3.15
CA ALA A 324 -7.34 36.16 -1.71
C ALA A 324 -5.88 35.82 -1.30
N GLY A 325 -4.97 35.60 -2.27
CA GLY A 325 -3.54 35.41 -2.04
C GLY A 325 -3.07 33.96 -1.99
N LEU A 326 -3.84 33.01 -2.54
CA LEU A 326 -3.36 31.65 -2.83
C LEU A 326 -2.44 31.69 -4.06
N SER A 327 -1.24 31.12 -3.98
CA SER A 327 -0.39 30.96 -5.15
C SER A 327 -0.84 29.76 -5.98
N LEU A 328 -0.87 29.89 -7.31
CA LEU A 328 -1.18 28.81 -8.22
C LEU A 328 0.10 28.38 -8.96
N ILE A 329 0.46 27.10 -8.88
CA ILE A 329 1.59 26.51 -9.60
C ILE A 329 1.04 25.41 -10.49
N VAL A 330 1.34 25.48 -11.79
CA VAL A 330 0.85 24.52 -12.78
C VAL A 330 2.04 23.85 -13.46
N PHE A 331 2.04 22.53 -13.46
CA PHE A 331 2.91 21.69 -14.26
C PHE A 331 2.01 20.85 -15.17
N ALA A 332 2.19 20.96 -16.48
CA ALA A 332 1.41 20.22 -17.46
C ALA A 332 2.36 19.55 -18.45
N ASP A 333 2.03 18.33 -18.86
CA ASP A 333 2.77 17.63 -19.90
C ASP A 333 2.22 17.91 -21.31
N TRP A 334 2.67 17.13 -22.29
CA TRP A 334 2.38 17.32 -23.70
C TRP A 334 0.92 17.03 -24.06
N TYR A 335 0.44 17.73 -25.08
CA TYR A 335 -0.83 17.45 -25.75
C TYR A 335 -0.68 17.62 -27.26
N ASN A 336 -1.10 16.61 -28.04
CA ASN A 336 -1.09 16.71 -29.49
C ASN A 336 -2.23 15.89 -30.14
N ALA A 337 -3.29 16.57 -30.57
CA ALA A 337 -4.48 15.95 -31.13
C ALA A 337 -4.24 15.08 -32.37
N SER A 338 -3.19 15.36 -33.15
CA SER A 338 -2.84 14.53 -34.30
C SER A 338 -2.16 13.25 -33.85
N LEU A 339 -1.23 13.34 -32.89
CA LEU A 339 -0.51 12.18 -32.35
C LEU A 339 -1.45 11.21 -31.65
N LEU A 340 -2.41 11.69 -30.86
CA LEU A 340 -3.39 10.86 -30.14
C LEU A 340 -4.15 9.89 -31.07
N ARG A 341 -4.43 10.30 -32.32
CA ARG A 341 -5.09 9.43 -33.31
C ARG A 341 -4.21 8.27 -33.79
N TYR A 342 -2.89 8.41 -33.68
CA TYR A 342 -1.91 7.39 -34.08
C TYR A 342 -1.52 6.44 -32.94
N VAL A 343 -1.68 6.83 -31.67
CA VAL A 343 -1.32 5.99 -30.50
C VAL A 343 -2.44 5.03 -30.07
N LYS A 344 -3.52 4.90 -30.86
CA LYS A 344 -4.56 3.90 -30.61
C LYS A 344 -4.04 2.48 -30.83
N PHE A 345 -4.48 1.55 -30.00
CA PHE A 345 -4.21 0.13 -30.19
C PHE A 345 -5.49 -0.70 -30.12
N TYR A 346 -5.44 -1.88 -30.70
CA TYR A 346 -6.53 -2.83 -30.64
C TYR A 346 -6.26 -3.83 -29.51
N ASP A 347 -7.12 -3.84 -28.50
CA ASP A 347 -7.03 -4.82 -27.43
C ASP A 347 -7.76 -6.10 -27.84
N GLU A 348 -7.00 -7.19 -27.96
CA GLU A 348 -7.55 -8.49 -28.34
C GLU A 348 -8.44 -9.10 -27.24
N ASN A 349 -8.24 -8.71 -25.97
CA ASN A 349 -9.02 -9.23 -24.84
C ASN A 349 -10.44 -8.63 -24.81
N THR A 350 -10.55 -7.30 -24.94
CA THR A 350 -11.86 -6.62 -24.97
C THR A 350 -12.46 -6.51 -26.37
N ARG A 351 -11.67 -6.81 -27.42
CA ARG A 351 -12.03 -6.68 -28.85
C ARG A 351 -12.46 -5.26 -29.21
N GLN A 352 -11.80 -4.27 -28.63
CA GLN A 352 -12.11 -2.86 -28.83
C GLN A 352 -10.85 -2.08 -29.17
N TRP A 353 -11.03 -1.00 -29.93
CA TRP A 353 -9.98 0.00 -30.12
C TRP A 353 -9.92 0.88 -28.89
N TRP A 354 -8.79 0.86 -28.21
CA TRP A 354 -8.49 1.79 -27.14
C TRP A 354 -7.93 3.06 -27.78
N ILE A 355 -8.64 4.17 -27.58
CA ILE A 355 -8.27 5.51 -28.07
C ILE A 355 -7.91 6.34 -26.83
N PRO A 356 -6.75 7.03 -26.82
CA PRO A 356 -6.39 7.91 -25.73
C PRO A 356 -7.48 8.95 -25.45
N GLU A 357 -7.87 9.13 -24.19
CA GLU A 357 -8.82 10.19 -23.82
C GLU A 357 -8.15 11.57 -23.81
N THR A 358 -6.88 11.66 -23.38
CA THR A 358 -6.05 12.87 -23.47
C THR A 358 -4.57 12.53 -23.77
N GLY A 359 -3.70 13.55 -23.85
CA GLY A 359 -2.24 13.42 -23.90
C GLY A 359 -1.65 13.04 -22.55
N GLY A 360 -0.45 13.55 -22.23
CA GLY A 360 0.08 13.48 -20.87
C GLY A 360 -0.79 14.29 -19.91
N ALA A 361 -1.12 15.53 -20.29
CA ALA A 361 -2.09 16.36 -19.58
C ALA A 361 -3.30 16.75 -20.46
N ASN A 362 -4.41 17.13 -19.83
CA ASN A 362 -5.54 17.80 -20.49
C ASN A 362 -5.27 19.30 -20.67
N VAL A 363 -4.33 19.62 -21.56
CA VAL A 363 -3.95 21.01 -21.90
C VAL A 363 -5.14 21.86 -22.37
N PRO A 364 -6.13 21.36 -23.14
CA PRO A 364 -7.33 22.12 -23.46
C PRO A 364 -8.11 22.58 -22.22
N ALA A 365 -8.41 21.66 -21.28
CA ALA A 365 -9.11 22.01 -20.05
C ALA A 365 -8.30 22.98 -19.17
N LEU A 366 -6.98 22.79 -19.10
CA LEU A 366 -6.07 23.73 -18.45
C LEU A 366 -6.08 25.12 -19.10
N ASN A 367 -6.19 25.21 -20.43
CA ASN A 367 -6.27 26.49 -21.13
C ASN A 367 -7.58 27.20 -20.84
N ASP A 368 -8.70 26.47 -20.76
CA ASP A 368 -9.98 27.03 -20.32
C ASP A 368 -9.87 27.60 -18.90
N LEU A 369 -9.25 26.84 -17.98
CA LEU A 369 -8.94 27.31 -16.63
C LEU A 369 -8.04 28.55 -16.66
N LEU A 370 -6.88 28.51 -17.31
CA LEU A 370 -5.87 29.56 -17.26
C LEU A 370 -6.24 30.82 -18.07
N SER A 371 -7.22 30.73 -18.97
CA SER A 371 -7.74 31.87 -19.73
C SER A 371 -8.21 33.03 -18.83
N MET A 372 -8.72 32.71 -17.64
CA MET A 372 -9.13 33.70 -16.62
C MET A 372 -7.98 34.56 -16.09
N TYR A 373 -6.74 34.11 -16.31
CA TYR A 373 -5.49 34.80 -15.96
C TYR A 373 -4.72 35.29 -17.20
N GLN A 374 -5.31 35.21 -18.40
CA GLN A 374 -4.67 35.55 -19.67
C GLN A 374 -3.41 34.73 -19.98
N VAL A 375 -3.35 33.50 -19.48
CA VAL A 375 -2.28 32.53 -19.76
C VAL A 375 -2.84 31.46 -20.70
N ILE A 376 -2.08 31.14 -21.75
CA ILE A 376 -2.41 30.07 -22.69
C ILE A 376 -1.16 29.21 -22.86
N ASN A 377 -1.27 27.92 -22.54
CA ASN A 377 -0.26 26.91 -22.84
C ASN A 377 -0.35 26.54 -24.33
N MET A 378 0.81 26.50 -25.00
CA MET A 378 0.92 26.13 -26.43
C MET A 378 1.16 24.65 -26.62
#